data_AF-A0A2P7S114-F1
#
_entry.id   AF-A0A2P7S114-F1
#
_cell.length_a   1.000
_cell.length_b   1.000
_cell.length_c   1.000
_cell.angle_alpha   90.00
_cell.angle_beta   90.00
_cell.angle_gamma   90.00
#
_symmetry.space_group_name_H-M   'P 1'
#
loop_
_entity.id
_entity.type
_entity.pdbx_description
1 polymer ?
#
loop_
_entity_poly.entity_id
_entity_poly.type
_entity_poly.pdbx_seq_one_letter_code
_entity_poly.pdbx_strand_id
1 'polypeptide(L)'
;MAKFEGTEGNDVEPGLLGIVTGLGDDEIYGYGGNDTLIGYAGDDIIEGGAGQDNIIGGVLNVVLNVGEISLSGNDTAIYDTSNAGVTVNLSTTSTIDVEVLGVQIALTNATVGKGGHAEGDILTGITNLRGSNFSDALTGNADANILTGLSGDDDLVGAAGDDTLNGGNGADTLNGGLGNDTMTGGAGNDTYIVNSLLDEVIELAGGGTADRVASSIDWVLGSDDQIEILTTTNSQGTASINLRGNAFAQTITGNDGNNVLHDGGTGPGGSDSQPDTLVGRLGNDTYIVYNSDAVVVERAGEGTDRVAAGVDYKLATGVHVEALSTTSQTAIYEINLTGNRFAQTITGNDGNNVLNDGGAGAADVLRGRDGDDTYFVYNSNDTIIEVAGEGNDTVGTNVDFALSASASVEVMRTTSSQGVSGIDLTGNNFAQEIFGNAGANRLDGKGGSDTLTGGAGPDTYVFSSALGAGNVDTINGFSVVSDTIELENAIFTVLTTGTLAAGAFRANATGLAQDSSDRIIYDTDSGALFYDADGSGSGSSAIQFATLTPGLSLTNADFSVA
;
A
#
# COMPACT_ATOMS: atom_id res chain seq x y z
N MET A 1 28.67 -17.08 44.41
CA MET A 1 29.09 -18.15 43.48
C MET A 1 29.80 -19.27 44.21
N ALA A 2 29.02 -19.93 45.07
CA ALA A 2 29.13 -21.33 45.39
C ALA A 2 28.47 -22.14 44.26
N LYS A 3 28.99 -23.34 44.02
CA LYS A 3 28.39 -24.35 43.15
C LYS A 3 28.09 -25.57 44.00
N PHE A 4 26.85 -26.04 44.01
CA PHE A 4 26.44 -27.27 44.67
C PHE A 4 26.03 -28.32 43.64
N GLU A 5 26.52 -29.54 43.79
CA GLU A 5 26.17 -30.68 42.94
C GLU A 5 25.63 -31.82 43.83
N GLY A 6 24.39 -32.23 43.59
CA GLY A 6 23.67 -33.32 44.24
C GLY A 6 24.04 -34.71 43.74
N THR A 7 23.17 -35.68 43.95
CA THR A 7 23.31 -37.10 43.59
C THR A 7 22.06 -37.63 42.89
N GLU A 8 22.04 -38.88 42.42
CA GLU A 8 20.85 -39.45 41.75
C GLU A 8 19.68 -39.85 42.70
N GLY A 9 19.68 -39.40 43.96
CA GLY A 9 18.57 -39.65 44.87
C GLY A 9 18.27 -38.45 45.75
N ASN A 10 17.09 -38.44 46.41
CA ASN A 10 16.57 -37.30 47.14
C ASN A 10 17.60 -36.62 48.05
N ASP A 11 18.02 -35.42 47.66
CA ASP A 11 19.07 -34.66 48.30
C ASP A 11 18.52 -33.62 49.29
N VAL A 12 19.11 -33.63 50.49
CA VAL A 12 18.84 -32.68 51.57
C VAL A 12 20.13 -32.46 52.36
N GLU A 13 20.51 -31.23 52.66
CA GLU A 13 21.63 -31.00 53.58
C GLU A 13 21.26 -31.46 55.02
N PRO A 14 22.12 -32.23 55.70
CA PRO A 14 21.82 -32.75 57.04
C PRO A 14 21.47 -31.64 58.05
N GLY A 15 20.22 -31.61 58.51
CA GLY A 15 19.71 -30.65 59.49
C GLY A 15 19.11 -29.37 58.88
N LEU A 16 19.02 -29.29 57.55
CA LEU A 16 18.39 -28.22 56.81
C LEU A 16 17.15 -28.72 56.06
N LEU A 17 16.39 -27.78 55.51
CA LEU A 17 15.12 -28.02 54.82
C LEU A 17 15.32 -28.41 53.34
N GLY A 18 16.55 -28.60 52.89
CA GLY A 18 16.89 -28.86 51.48
C GLY A 18 18.39 -28.71 51.24
N ILE A 19 18.81 -28.72 49.98
CA ILE A 19 20.09 -28.14 49.56
C ILE A 19 19.94 -26.62 49.65
N VAL A 20 20.79 -25.98 50.44
CA VAL A 20 20.70 -24.56 50.79
C VAL A 20 22.01 -23.87 50.48
N THR A 21 21.97 -22.83 49.66
CA THR A 21 23.15 -22.00 49.34
C THR A 21 23.23 -20.73 50.19
N GLY A 22 24.22 -19.88 49.90
CA GLY A 22 24.67 -18.79 50.76
C GLY A 22 24.02 -17.45 50.42
N LEU A 23 24.80 -16.36 50.61
CA LEU A 23 24.46 -15.05 50.06
C LEU A 23 25.25 -14.86 48.77
N GLY A 24 24.60 -14.32 47.74
CA GLY A 24 25.14 -14.04 46.41
C GLY A 24 24.81 -15.15 45.39
N ASP A 25 25.05 -14.85 44.13
CA ASP A 25 24.65 -15.65 42.96
C ASP A 25 25.28 -17.05 42.97
N ASP A 26 24.49 -18.11 43.10
CA ASP A 26 24.92 -19.48 43.28
C ASP A 26 24.33 -20.43 42.20
N GLU A 27 24.98 -21.58 41.97
CA GLU A 27 24.49 -22.63 41.07
C GLU A 27 24.17 -23.92 41.87
N ILE A 28 22.98 -24.51 41.65
CA ILE A 28 22.49 -25.68 42.38
C ILE A 28 21.97 -26.74 41.40
N TYR A 29 22.46 -27.98 41.54
CA TYR A 29 22.04 -29.11 40.70
C TYR A 29 21.58 -30.28 41.58
N GLY A 30 20.33 -30.73 41.47
CA GLY A 30 19.78 -31.91 42.17
C GLY A 30 20.06 -33.24 41.45
N TYR A 31 20.10 -33.22 40.12
CA TYR A 31 20.23 -34.39 39.23
C TYR A 31 19.06 -35.36 39.23
N GLY A 32 18.79 -36.10 40.29
CA GLY A 32 17.69 -37.06 40.27
C GLY A 32 17.18 -37.45 41.65
N GLY A 33 15.93 -37.87 41.71
CA GLY A 33 15.21 -37.99 42.98
C GLY A 33 14.27 -36.82 43.17
N ASN A 34 13.52 -36.82 44.28
CA ASN A 34 12.65 -35.69 44.62
C ASN A 34 13.39 -34.79 45.60
N ASP A 35 13.90 -33.67 45.11
CA ASP A 35 14.81 -32.78 45.81
C ASP A 35 14.10 -31.55 46.37
N THR A 36 14.77 -30.83 47.26
CA THR A 36 14.33 -29.51 47.70
C THR A 36 15.54 -28.58 47.64
N LEU A 37 15.52 -27.65 46.69
CA LEU A 37 16.64 -26.79 46.31
C LEU A 37 16.30 -25.34 46.65
N ILE A 38 17.17 -24.65 47.39
CA ILE A 38 16.90 -23.30 47.92
C ILE A 38 18.11 -22.38 47.64
N GLY A 39 17.92 -21.38 46.76
CA GLY A 39 18.93 -20.39 46.33
C GLY A 39 19.27 -19.31 47.37
N TYR A 40 18.27 -18.90 48.15
CA TYR A 40 18.34 -17.82 49.14
C TYR A 40 18.39 -16.39 48.58
N ALA A 41 19.56 -15.81 48.32
CA ALA A 41 19.66 -14.41 47.91
C ALA A 41 20.82 -14.21 46.97
N GLY A 42 20.63 -13.36 45.97
CA GLY A 42 21.50 -13.33 44.79
C GLY A 42 20.71 -13.82 43.59
N ASP A 43 21.29 -13.75 42.41
CA ASP A 43 20.66 -14.25 41.19
C ASP A 43 21.12 -15.71 40.98
N ASP A 44 20.31 -16.67 41.41
CA ASP A 44 20.69 -18.08 41.45
C ASP A 44 20.29 -18.86 40.18
N ILE A 45 21.02 -19.94 39.88
CA ILE A 45 20.69 -20.90 38.82
C ILE A 45 20.42 -22.27 39.45
N ILE A 46 19.24 -22.83 39.23
CA ILE A 46 18.77 -24.04 39.90
C ILE A 46 18.27 -25.07 38.88
N GLU A 47 18.84 -26.28 38.91
CA GLU A 47 18.40 -27.45 38.14
C GLU A 47 17.92 -28.54 39.11
N GLY A 48 16.63 -28.87 39.07
CA GLY A 48 16.07 -30.01 39.81
C GLY A 48 16.63 -31.33 39.29
N GLY A 49 16.35 -31.61 38.02
CA GLY A 49 16.74 -32.84 37.36
C GLY A 49 15.56 -33.80 37.28
N ALA A 50 15.80 -35.10 37.35
CA ALA A 50 14.74 -36.09 37.23
C ALA A 50 14.02 -36.33 38.55
N GLY A 51 12.78 -35.88 38.69
CA GLY A 51 11.96 -36.18 39.87
C GLY A 51 10.80 -35.23 40.01
N GLN A 52 10.30 -35.09 41.23
CA GLN A 52 9.36 -34.03 41.61
C GLN A 52 10.06 -33.16 42.65
N ASP A 53 10.60 -32.05 42.19
CA ASP A 53 11.52 -31.22 42.95
C ASP A 53 10.82 -29.97 43.48
N ASN A 54 11.19 -29.53 44.68
CA ASN A 54 10.79 -28.23 45.20
C ASN A 54 11.91 -27.22 44.90
N ILE A 55 11.72 -26.39 43.88
CA ILE A 55 12.70 -25.40 43.42
C ILE A 55 12.32 -24.03 43.99
N ILE A 56 13.16 -23.48 44.86
CA ILE A 56 12.89 -22.22 45.55
C ILE A 56 14.06 -21.26 45.29
N GLY A 57 13.84 -20.21 44.49
CA GLY A 57 14.86 -19.20 44.19
C GLY A 57 15.24 -18.42 45.46
N GLY A 58 14.28 -17.68 46.00
CA GLY A 58 14.43 -16.98 47.28
C GLY A 58 14.07 -17.81 48.51
N VAL A 59 13.84 -17.15 49.66
CA VAL A 59 13.30 -17.86 50.83
C VAL A 59 11.80 -18.07 50.70
N LEU A 60 11.37 -19.29 51.03
CA LEU A 60 10.07 -19.54 51.62
C LEU A 60 9.80 -18.53 52.73
N ASN A 61 8.62 -17.90 52.77
CA ASN A 61 8.17 -17.05 53.89
C ASN A 61 7.99 -17.89 55.20
N VAL A 62 9.04 -18.60 55.63
CA VAL A 62 9.15 -19.12 56.98
C VAL A 62 9.33 -17.89 57.84
N VAL A 63 8.34 -17.61 58.68
CA VAL A 63 8.39 -16.60 59.73
C VAL A 63 9.50 -16.99 60.71
N LEU A 64 10.75 -16.76 60.33
CA LEU A 64 11.85 -16.63 61.25
C LEU A 64 11.72 -15.22 61.81
N ASN A 65 11.45 -15.09 63.11
CA ASN A 65 11.36 -13.82 63.83
C ASN A 65 12.74 -13.12 63.89
N VAL A 66 13.31 -12.81 62.74
CA VAL A 66 14.47 -11.96 62.50
C VAL A 66 14.03 -11.04 61.36
N GLY A 67 14.09 -9.73 61.58
CA GLY A 67 13.42 -8.72 60.75
C GLY A 67 13.71 -8.83 59.26
N GLU A 68 12.81 -8.27 58.45
CA GLU A 68 12.82 -8.26 56.97
C GLU A 68 14.24 -8.13 56.40
N ILE A 69 14.81 -9.26 55.96
CA ILE A 69 15.98 -9.26 55.10
C ILE A 69 15.42 -9.27 53.68
N SER A 70 15.71 -8.23 52.90
CA SER A 70 15.44 -8.23 51.46
C SER A 70 16.39 -9.24 50.82
N LEU A 71 15.88 -10.43 50.53
CA LEU A 71 16.56 -11.57 49.92
C LEU A 71 16.04 -11.70 48.48
N SER A 72 16.10 -10.57 47.75
CA SER A 72 15.67 -10.44 46.37
C SER A 72 16.75 -10.96 45.43
N GLY A 73 16.33 -11.63 44.36
CA GLY A 73 17.19 -12.22 43.34
C GLY A 73 16.40 -12.48 42.06
N ASN A 74 17.08 -12.46 40.91
CA ASN A 74 16.54 -12.88 39.62
C ASN A 74 16.91 -14.35 39.38
N ASP A 75 16.21 -15.24 40.06
CA ASP A 75 16.53 -16.66 40.07
C ASP A 75 16.05 -17.37 38.80
N THR A 76 16.85 -18.34 38.32
CA THR A 76 16.64 -19.06 37.06
C THR A 76 16.46 -20.55 37.33
N ALA A 77 15.32 -21.11 36.91
CA ALA A 77 15.17 -22.56 36.82
C ALA A 77 15.60 -23.05 35.43
N ILE A 78 16.45 -24.09 35.38
CA ILE A 78 17.01 -24.62 34.14
C ILE A 78 16.62 -26.09 33.92
N TYR A 79 16.41 -26.50 32.67
CA TYR A 79 16.00 -27.85 32.28
C TYR A 79 16.83 -28.45 31.13
N ASP A 80 18.06 -27.96 30.91
CA ASP A 80 18.93 -28.34 29.78
C ASP A 80 19.15 -29.85 29.62
N THR A 81 19.20 -30.57 30.74
CA THR A 81 19.45 -32.02 30.75
C THR A 81 18.17 -32.84 30.58
N SER A 82 17.01 -32.19 30.52
CA SER A 82 15.72 -32.86 30.31
C SER A 82 15.71 -33.64 29.00
N ASN A 83 15.14 -34.84 29.06
CA ASN A 83 15.04 -35.76 27.93
C ASN A 83 13.73 -35.61 27.13
N ALA A 84 12.92 -34.60 27.46
CA ALA A 84 11.70 -34.21 26.78
C ALA A 84 11.39 -32.74 27.06
N GLY A 85 10.46 -32.18 26.27
CA GLY A 85 10.00 -30.82 26.44
C GLY A 85 9.34 -30.58 27.80
N VAL A 86 9.51 -29.37 28.33
CA VAL A 86 8.99 -28.92 29.61
C VAL A 86 7.93 -27.83 29.44
N THR A 87 6.99 -27.77 30.37
CA THR A 87 5.96 -26.72 30.42
C THR A 87 5.98 -26.09 31.80
N VAL A 88 6.30 -24.80 31.86
CA VAL A 88 6.38 -24.05 33.12
C VAL A 88 5.70 -22.69 32.94
N ASN A 89 4.82 -22.33 33.87
CA ASN A 89 4.08 -21.07 33.81
C ASN A 89 4.19 -20.33 35.16
N LEU A 90 5.01 -19.29 35.21
CA LEU A 90 5.25 -18.47 36.41
C LEU A 90 4.11 -17.48 36.68
N SER A 91 3.30 -17.12 35.68
CA SER A 91 2.16 -16.20 35.83
C SER A 91 0.98 -16.82 36.59
N THR A 92 0.82 -18.16 36.54
CA THR A 92 -0.25 -18.87 37.23
C THR A 92 0.26 -19.51 38.51
N THR A 93 0.04 -18.85 39.64
CA THR A 93 0.53 -19.33 40.93
C THR A 93 -0.59 -19.77 41.88
N SER A 94 -0.24 -20.63 42.84
CA SER A 94 -1.13 -21.15 43.87
C SER A 94 -0.40 -21.28 45.21
N THR A 95 -1.14 -21.60 46.26
CA THR A 95 -0.52 -22.11 47.50
C THR A 95 -0.50 -23.63 47.43
N ILE A 96 0.68 -24.23 47.55
CA ILE A 96 0.88 -25.68 47.47
C ILE A 96 1.51 -26.16 48.76
N ASP A 97 0.87 -27.14 49.40
CA ASP A 97 1.41 -27.79 50.58
C ASP A 97 2.42 -28.87 50.16
N VAL A 98 3.67 -28.71 50.55
CA VAL A 98 4.76 -29.67 50.35
C VAL A 98 5.18 -30.30 51.67
N GLU A 99 5.59 -31.56 51.63
CA GLU A 99 6.12 -32.26 52.81
C GLU A 99 7.63 -32.37 52.69
N VAL A 100 8.35 -31.68 53.57
CA VAL A 100 9.82 -31.69 53.61
C VAL A 100 10.26 -32.26 54.95
N LEU A 101 10.99 -33.39 54.92
CA LEU A 101 11.43 -34.12 56.12
C LEU A 101 10.31 -34.40 57.15
N GLY A 102 9.07 -34.60 56.70
CA GLY A 102 7.92 -34.86 57.56
C GLY A 102 7.24 -33.60 58.14
N VAL A 103 7.63 -32.41 57.68
CA VAL A 103 7.01 -31.13 58.03
C VAL A 103 6.23 -30.61 56.84
N GLN A 104 4.95 -30.31 57.05
CA GLN A 104 4.11 -29.69 56.03
C GLN A 104 4.41 -28.19 55.95
N ILE A 105 4.68 -27.72 54.74
CA ILE A 105 5.06 -26.36 54.41
C ILE A 105 4.13 -25.87 53.31
N ALA A 106 3.56 -24.69 53.48
CA ALA A 106 2.79 -24.04 52.41
C ALA A 106 3.72 -23.15 51.58
N LEU A 107 4.02 -23.55 50.34
CA LEU A 107 4.67 -22.70 49.35
C LEU A 107 3.60 -21.80 48.71
N THR A 108 3.63 -20.51 49.02
CA THR A 108 2.74 -19.51 48.39
C THR A 108 3.36 -18.98 47.11
N ASN A 109 2.53 -18.62 46.13
CA ASN A 109 2.98 -18.19 44.80
C ASN A 109 3.79 -19.27 44.07
N ALA A 110 3.43 -20.53 44.29
CA ALA A 110 4.07 -21.66 43.67
C ALA A 110 3.40 -22.02 42.33
N THR A 111 4.19 -22.45 41.35
CA THR A 111 3.69 -23.07 40.10
C THR A 111 4.14 -24.53 40.03
N VAL A 112 3.45 -25.33 39.21
CA VAL A 112 3.78 -26.75 39.01
C VAL A 112 4.24 -26.96 37.56
N GLY A 113 5.48 -27.40 37.39
CA GLY A 113 6.04 -27.81 36.11
C GLY A 113 5.39 -29.09 35.58
N LYS A 114 5.48 -29.29 34.26
CA LYS A 114 4.98 -30.49 33.57
C LYS A 114 5.93 -30.91 32.47
N GLY A 115 5.97 -32.21 32.18
CA GLY A 115 6.79 -32.76 31.10
C GLY A 115 8.28 -32.80 31.43
N GLY A 116 8.98 -33.79 30.85
CA GLY A 116 10.42 -33.95 31.04
C GLY A 116 10.83 -33.95 32.52
N HIS A 117 11.89 -33.21 32.81
CA HIS A 117 12.38 -32.99 34.17
C HIS A 117 11.49 -32.03 34.98
N ALA A 118 10.62 -31.24 34.36
CA ALA A 118 9.71 -30.36 35.09
C ALA A 118 8.49 -31.09 35.68
N GLU A 119 8.26 -32.38 35.38
CA GLU A 119 7.03 -33.09 35.73
C GLU A 119 6.78 -33.16 37.24
N GLY A 120 5.87 -32.30 37.71
CA GLY A 120 5.47 -32.22 39.10
C GLY A 120 6.44 -31.45 40.00
N ASP A 121 7.43 -30.79 39.40
CA ASP A 121 8.25 -29.80 40.10
C ASP A 121 7.39 -28.65 40.61
N ILE A 122 7.71 -28.15 41.79
CA ILE A 122 7.03 -27.02 42.42
C ILE A 122 8.02 -25.87 42.51
N LEU A 123 7.77 -24.80 41.73
CA LEU A 123 8.66 -23.65 41.62
C LEU A 123 8.09 -22.47 42.41
N THR A 124 8.91 -21.81 43.23
CA THR A 124 8.54 -20.60 43.97
C THR A 124 9.67 -19.58 43.93
N GLY A 125 9.34 -18.31 43.67
CA GLY A 125 10.34 -17.23 43.64
C GLY A 125 11.34 -17.36 42.50
N ILE A 126 10.93 -17.95 41.38
CA ILE A 126 11.72 -18.03 40.14
C ILE A 126 11.27 -16.90 39.21
N THR A 127 12.25 -16.22 38.61
CA THR A 127 12.05 -15.09 37.68
C THR A 127 12.35 -15.52 36.24
N ASN A 128 13.32 -16.40 36.02
CA ASN A 128 13.80 -16.76 34.69
C ASN A 128 13.65 -18.26 34.44
N LEU A 129 13.51 -18.63 33.17
CA LEU A 129 13.39 -20.01 32.74
C LEU A 129 14.34 -20.31 31.59
N ARG A 130 15.06 -21.42 31.68
CA ARG A 130 15.77 -22.03 30.55
C ARG A 130 15.22 -23.43 30.29
N GLY A 131 14.75 -23.64 29.08
CA GLY A 131 14.15 -24.87 28.59
C GLY A 131 15.12 -26.04 28.45
N SER A 132 14.64 -27.07 27.77
CA SER A 132 15.33 -28.27 27.36
C SER A 132 15.85 -28.15 25.92
N ASN A 133 16.30 -29.25 25.31
CA ASN A 133 16.61 -29.27 23.87
C ASN A 133 15.45 -29.84 23.03
N PHE A 134 14.23 -29.72 23.53
CA PHE A 134 12.98 -30.17 22.90
C PHE A 134 11.94 -29.07 23.02
N SER A 135 10.86 -29.16 22.24
CA SER A 135 9.74 -28.22 22.28
C SER A 135 9.20 -27.97 23.69
N ASP A 136 9.44 -26.76 24.19
CA ASP A 136 9.05 -26.29 25.50
C ASP A 136 7.89 -25.29 25.43
N ALA A 137 7.22 -25.09 26.56
CA ALA A 137 6.23 -24.02 26.74
C ALA A 137 6.54 -23.27 28.03
N LEU A 138 7.17 -22.11 27.89
CA LEU A 138 7.66 -21.31 29.01
C LEU A 138 6.87 -20.00 29.10
N THR A 139 6.30 -19.70 30.26
CA THR A 139 5.60 -18.44 30.53
C THR A 139 6.20 -17.74 31.73
N GLY A 140 6.60 -16.49 31.54
CA GLY A 140 7.05 -15.56 32.56
C GLY A 140 5.93 -15.13 33.52
N ASN A 141 6.19 -14.08 34.31
CA ASN A 141 5.28 -13.52 35.28
C ASN A 141 5.04 -12.02 35.01
N ALA A 142 5.12 -11.16 36.03
CA ALA A 142 4.92 -9.71 35.86
C ALA A 142 6.22 -8.91 36.07
N ASP A 143 7.32 -9.60 36.32
CA ASP A 143 8.67 -9.06 36.46
C ASP A 143 9.39 -9.15 35.11
N ALA A 144 10.54 -8.48 34.96
CA ALA A 144 11.38 -8.63 33.78
C ALA A 144 12.01 -10.03 33.74
N ASN A 145 11.51 -10.90 32.88
CA ASN A 145 11.90 -12.29 32.76
C ASN A 145 12.91 -12.50 31.62
N ILE A 146 13.84 -13.43 31.82
CA ILE A 146 14.68 -14.01 30.76
C ILE A 146 14.17 -15.42 30.49
N LEU A 147 13.67 -15.65 29.28
CA LEU A 147 13.17 -16.95 28.81
C LEU A 147 14.07 -17.45 27.67
N THR A 148 14.57 -18.68 27.77
CA THR A 148 15.42 -19.28 26.72
C THR A 148 14.94 -20.68 26.39
N GLY A 149 14.58 -20.94 25.12
CA GLY A 149 14.07 -22.23 24.62
C GLY A 149 15.16 -23.26 24.29
N LEU A 150 16.30 -22.79 23.73
CA LEU A 150 17.44 -23.59 23.26
C LEU A 150 17.22 -24.30 21.92
N SER A 151 16.56 -25.45 21.90
CA SER A 151 16.36 -26.22 20.67
C SER A 151 15.02 -26.92 20.70
N GLY A 152 14.40 -27.12 19.55
CA GLY A 152 13.02 -27.57 19.47
C GLY A 152 12.13 -26.40 19.11
N ASP A 153 10.87 -26.69 18.77
CA ASP A 153 9.89 -25.65 18.45
C ASP A 153 9.26 -25.18 19.77
N ASP A 154 9.66 -24.00 20.26
CA ASP A 154 9.36 -23.52 21.60
C ASP A 154 8.28 -22.42 21.64
N ASP A 155 7.38 -22.49 22.63
CA ASP A 155 6.38 -21.47 22.92
C ASP A 155 6.82 -20.61 24.12
N LEU A 156 7.31 -19.38 23.88
CA LEU A 156 7.79 -18.45 24.90
C LEU A 156 6.82 -17.27 25.08
N VAL A 157 6.37 -17.04 26.31
CA VAL A 157 5.46 -15.92 26.66
C VAL A 157 6.03 -15.11 27.81
N GLY A 158 6.47 -13.87 27.58
CA GLY A 158 7.01 -12.99 28.63
C GLY A 158 5.96 -12.58 29.67
N ALA A 159 4.75 -12.27 29.16
CA ALA A 159 3.54 -11.91 29.91
C ALA A 159 3.47 -10.44 30.30
N ALA A 160 4.09 -9.99 31.39
CA ALA A 160 4.19 -8.56 31.68
C ALA A 160 5.56 -8.26 32.27
N GLY A 161 6.09 -7.08 32.01
CA GLY A 161 7.49 -6.77 32.34
C GLY A 161 8.24 -6.41 31.06
N ASP A 162 9.47 -5.93 31.19
CA ASP A 162 10.35 -5.75 30.03
C ASP A 162 11.17 -7.03 29.87
N ASP A 163 10.68 -7.96 29.06
CA ASP A 163 11.17 -9.33 29.00
C ASP A 163 12.26 -9.53 27.92
N THR A 164 13.08 -10.57 28.08
CA THR A 164 14.03 -11.03 27.06
C THR A 164 13.73 -12.48 26.72
N LEU A 165 13.29 -12.72 25.48
CA LEU A 165 12.93 -14.04 24.96
C LEU A 165 13.95 -14.47 23.90
N ASN A 166 14.49 -15.68 24.04
CA ASN A 166 15.41 -16.29 23.08
C ASN A 166 14.91 -17.69 22.71
N GLY A 167 14.42 -17.87 21.48
CA GLY A 167 13.92 -19.15 20.97
C GLY A 167 15.03 -20.19 20.87
N GLY A 168 16.01 -19.94 20.01
CA GLY A 168 17.16 -20.81 19.82
C GLY A 168 17.11 -21.48 18.44
N ASN A 169 17.10 -22.80 18.37
CA ASN A 169 16.93 -23.52 17.11
C ASN A 169 15.56 -24.19 17.07
N GLY A 170 14.77 -23.94 16.04
CA GLY A 170 13.44 -24.52 15.89
C GLY A 170 12.49 -23.49 15.31
N ALA A 171 11.24 -23.88 15.09
CA ALA A 171 10.21 -22.92 14.73
C ALA A 171 9.54 -22.41 16.01
N ASP A 172 10.04 -21.29 16.53
CA ASP A 172 9.68 -20.78 17.85
C ASP A 172 8.55 -19.75 17.77
N THR A 173 7.70 -19.68 18.80
CA THR A 173 6.71 -18.62 18.97
C THR A 173 7.08 -17.78 20.19
N LEU A 174 7.46 -16.52 19.96
CA LEU A 174 7.85 -15.57 20.98
C LEU A 174 6.75 -14.50 21.12
N ASN A 175 6.16 -14.41 22.30
CA ASN A 175 5.16 -13.41 22.64
C ASN A 175 5.64 -12.59 23.83
N GLY A 176 6.10 -11.37 23.58
CA GLY A 176 6.60 -10.48 24.63
C GLY A 176 5.56 -10.25 25.72
N GLY A 177 4.31 -9.95 25.33
CA GLY A 177 3.28 -9.59 26.31
C GLY A 177 3.33 -8.10 26.59
N LEU A 178 2.98 -7.66 27.79
CA LEU A 178 2.91 -6.24 28.14
C LEU A 178 4.27 -5.73 28.61
N GLY A 179 4.87 -4.82 27.85
CA GLY A 179 6.11 -4.16 28.26
C GLY A 179 6.88 -3.70 27.05
N ASN A 180 8.19 -3.57 27.19
CA ASN A 180 9.09 -3.37 26.07
C ASN A 180 10.02 -4.58 26.02
N ASP A 181 9.70 -5.52 25.13
CA ASP A 181 10.31 -6.84 25.14
C ASP A 181 11.39 -6.95 24.08
N THR A 182 12.45 -7.70 24.36
CA THR A 182 13.47 -8.09 23.37
C THR A 182 13.25 -9.54 22.97
N MET A 183 13.02 -9.81 21.70
CA MET A 183 12.73 -11.15 21.19
C MET A 183 13.74 -11.55 20.10
N THR A 184 14.45 -12.65 20.31
CA THR A 184 15.38 -13.26 19.34
C THR A 184 14.92 -14.68 19.03
N GLY A 185 14.48 -14.94 17.80
CA GLY A 185 13.98 -16.25 17.36
C GLY A 185 15.12 -17.23 17.20
N GLY A 186 16.09 -16.91 16.34
CA GLY A 186 17.31 -17.69 16.18
C GLY A 186 17.34 -18.40 14.83
N ALA A 187 17.35 -19.74 14.81
CA ALA A 187 17.39 -20.52 13.57
C ALA A 187 16.14 -21.37 13.42
N GLY A 188 15.43 -21.24 12.30
CA GLY A 188 14.16 -21.89 12.02
C GLY A 188 13.18 -20.86 11.48
N ASN A 189 11.87 -21.15 11.47
CA ASN A 189 10.90 -20.16 11.01
C ASN A 189 10.08 -19.70 12.22
N ASP A 190 10.41 -18.51 12.72
CA ASP A 190 9.94 -18.03 14.01
C ASP A 190 8.73 -17.10 13.88
N THR A 191 7.95 -17.01 14.95
CA THR A 191 6.81 -16.09 15.06
C THR A 191 6.99 -15.16 16.25
N TYR A 192 7.09 -13.87 15.98
CA TYR A 192 7.14 -12.80 16.96
C TYR A 192 5.76 -12.15 17.11
N ILE A 193 5.25 -12.07 18.33
CA ILE A 193 3.98 -11.40 18.64
C ILE A 193 4.28 -10.11 19.40
N VAL A 194 4.00 -8.97 18.76
CA VAL A 194 4.30 -7.62 19.27
C VAL A 194 3.02 -6.86 19.61
N ASN A 195 3.09 -6.06 20.67
CA ASN A 195 1.97 -5.21 21.10
C ASN A 195 2.41 -3.85 21.68
N SER A 196 3.71 -3.58 21.74
CA SER A 196 4.30 -2.31 22.16
C SER A 196 5.21 -1.76 21.09
N LEU A 197 5.16 -0.45 20.84
CA LEU A 197 6.04 0.21 19.84
C LEU A 197 7.53 0.20 20.23
N LEU A 198 7.83 -0.27 21.43
CA LEU A 198 9.18 -0.36 21.96
C LEU A 198 9.67 -1.81 22.08
N ASP A 199 8.88 -2.79 21.63
CA ASP A 199 9.37 -4.15 21.43
C ASP A 199 10.52 -4.14 20.42
N GLU A 200 11.54 -4.94 20.64
CA GLU A 200 12.67 -5.17 19.75
C GLU A 200 12.61 -6.60 19.24
N VAL A 201 12.43 -6.76 17.93
CA VAL A 201 12.56 -8.04 17.22
C VAL A 201 13.97 -8.10 16.67
N ILE A 202 14.65 -9.23 16.86
CA ILE A 202 16.01 -9.46 16.36
C ILE A 202 15.98 -10.72 15.51
N GLU A 203 16.00 -10.53 14.18
CA GLU A 203 16.07 -11.63 13.22
C GLU A 203 17.34 -11.54 12.37
N LEU A 204 18.21 -12.53 12.47
CA LEU A 204 19.54 -12.50 11.85
C LEU A 204 19.55 -13.14 10.47
N ALA A 205 20.58 -12.84 9.69
CA ALA A 205 20.75 -13.44 8.37
C ALA A 205 20.81 -14.97 8.41
N GLY A 206 19.86 -15.61 7.73
CA GLY A 206 19.75 -17.06 7.65
C GLY A 206 19.14 -17.69 8.90
N GLY A 207 18.37 -16.93 9.69
CA GLY A 207 17.52 -17.46 10.76
C GLY A 207 16.44 -18.36 10.19
N GLY A 208 15.63 -17.86 9.26
CA GLY A 208 14.62 -18.67 8.57
C GLY A 208 14.45 -18.35 7.10
N THR A 209 13.30 -18.79 6.57
CA THR A 209 12.82 -18.46 5.21
C THR A 209 11.36 -17.99 5.22
N ALA A 210 10.74 -17.97 6.39
CA ALA A 210 9.32 -17.67 6.59
C ALA A 210 9.09 -17.12 8.00
N ASP A 211 10.02 -16.29 8.48
CA ASP A 211 9.92 -15.63 9.78
C ASP A 211 8.79 -14.61 9.76
N ARG A 212 8.05 -14.55 10.87
CA ARG A 212 6.81 -13.80 10.95
C ARG A 212 6.75 -12.86 12.12
N VAL A 213 6.49 -11.58 11.86
CA VAL A 213 5.99 -10.65 12.86
C VAL A 213 4.47 -10.56 12.78
N ALA A 214 3.81 -10.73 13.93
CA ALA A 214 2.38 -10.59 14.11
C ALA A 214 2.10 -9.44 15.09
N SER A 215 1.56 -8.33 14.58
CA SER A 215 1.31 -7.13 15.39
C SER A 215 -0.16 -6.92 15.75
N SER A 216 -0.41 -6.45 16.96
CA SER A 216 -1.72 -5.95 17.40
C SER A 216 -1.84 -4.41 17.36
N ILE A 217 -0.77 -3.73 16.94
CA ILE A 217 -0.63 -2.27 16.87
C ILE A 217 0.01 -1.87 15.53
N ASP A 218 0.12 -0.57 15.26
CA ASP A 218 0.96 -0.10 14.16
C ASP A 218 2.40 -0.61 14.34
N TRP A 219 3.02 -1.09 13.25
CA TRP A 219 4.35 -1.69 13.31
C TRP A 219 5.23 -1.33 12.11
N VAL A 220 6.53 -1.17 12.39
CA VAL A 220 7.58 -0.96 11.40
C VAL A 220 8.68 -1.97 11.66
N LEU A 221 9.05 -2.75 10.64
CA LEU A 221 10.19 -3.68 10.77
C LEU A 221 11.50 -2.90 10.95
N GLY A 222 12.40 -3.43 11.78
CA GLY A 222 13.77 -2.93 11.86
C GLY A 222 14.48 -3.09 10.52
N SER A 223 15.43 -2.20 10.23
CA SER A 223 16.08 -2.17 8.91
C SER A 223 16.95 -3.40 8.63
N ASP A 224 17.42 -4.07 9.67
CA ASP A 224 18.35 -5.20 9.59
C ASP A 224 17.65 -6.56 9.78
N ASP A 225 16.36 -6.56 10.16
CA ASP A 225 15.59 -7.77 10.43
C ASP A 225 15.14 -8.45 9.13
N GLN A 226 15.49 -9.73 8.97
CA GLN A 226 15.09 -10.53 7.82
C GLN A 226 13.74 -11.23 8.06
N ILE A 227 12.69 -10.43 8.19
CA ILE A 227 11.31 -10.92 8.31
C ILE A 227 10.70 -11.05 6.91
N GLU A 228 10.18 -12.22 6.56
CA GLU A 228 9.45 -12.45 5.30
C GLU A 228 7.95 -12.17 5.40
N ILE A 229 7.37 -12.28 6.61
CA ILE A 229 5.92 -12.21 6.80
C ILE A 229 5.58 -11.17 7.87
N LEU A 230 4.90 -10.10 7.49
CA LEU A 230 4.38 -9.11 8.42
C LEU A 230 2.85 -9.16 8.42
N THR A 231 2.26 -9.47 9.56
CA THR A 231 0.81 -9.68 9.69
C THR A 231 0.24 -8.95 10.89
N THR A 232 -1.07 -8.76 10.90
CA THR A 232 -1.80 -8.53 12.15
C THR A 232 -2.00 -9.83 12.93
N THR A 233 -2.15 -9.74 14.26
CA THR A 233 -2.44 -10.91 15.12
C THR A 233 -3.83 -11.50 14.91
N ASN A 234 -4.79 -10.69 14.46
CA ASN A 234 -6.17 -11.11 14.20
C ASN A 234 -6.61 -10.64 12.81
N SER A 235 -6.68 -11.57 11.86
CA SER A 235 -7.10 -11.27 10.49
C SER A 235 -8.52 -10.72 10.36
N GLN A 236 -9.43 -11.08 11.29
CA GLN A 236 -10.80 -10.54 11.29
C GLN A 236 -10.96 -9.31 12.20
N GLY A 237 -9.86 -8.78 12.74
CA GLY A 237 -9.89 -7.54 13.49
C GLY A 237 -10.28 -6.38 12.58
N THR A 238 -11.09 -5.45 13.08
CA THR A 238 -11.52 -4.26 12.30
C THR A 238 -10.77 -3.00 12.74
N ALA A 239 -9.68 -3.15 13.48
CA ALA A 239 -8.88 -2.02 13.96
C ALA A 239 -7.95 -1.57 12.83
N SER A 240 -7.93 -0.26 12.55
CA SER A 240 -6.95 0.32 11.65
C SER A 240 -5.54 0.17 12.21
N ILE A 241 -4.78 -0.72 11.59
CA ILE A 241 -3.39 -1.02 11.93
C ILE A 241 -2.52 -0.77 10.71
N ASN A 242 -1.46 0.01 10.87
CA ASN A 242 -0.52 0.33 9.81
C ASN A 242 0.71 -0.58 9.91
N LEU A 243 1.12 -1.18 8.79
CA LEU A 243 2.25 -2.11 8.73
C LEU A 243 3.24 -1.61 7.69
N ARG A 244 4.50 -1.45 8.09
CA ARG A 244 5.59 -1.03 7.21
C ARG A 244 6.70 -2.08 7.19
N GLY A 245 7.01 -2.56 5.98
CA GLY A 245 8.14 -3.44 5.69
C GLY A 245 9.50 -2.73 5.80
N ASN A 246 10.54 -3.40 5.32
CA ASN A 246 11.89 -2.86 5.22
C ASN A 246 12.43 -3.05 3.79
N ALA A 247 13.74 -3.25 3.59
CA ALA A 247 14.33 -3.41 2.25
C ALA A 247 14.38 -4.87 1.75
N PHE A 248 13.94 -5.82 2.57
CA PHE A 248 13.80 -7.23 2.21
C PHE A 248 12.44 -7.49 1.58
N ALA A 249 12.27 -8.62 0.89
CA ALA A 249 10.97 -8.98 0.34
C ALA A 249 10.04 -9.48 1.46
N GLN A 250 8.93 -8.78 1.67
CA GLN A 250 7.87 -9.14 2.59
C GLN A 250 6.57 -9.54 1.89
N THR A 251 5.82 -10.43 2.54
CA THR A 251 4.36 -10.47 2.42
C THR A 251 3.76 -9.73 3.62
N ILE A 252 3.18 -8.56 3.37
CA ILE A 252 2.55 -7.71 4.37
C ILE A 252 1.03 -7.89 4.27
N THR A 253 0.39 -8.34 5.36
CA THR A 253 -1.06 -8.58 5.38
C THR A 253 -1.78 -7.89 6.54
N GLY A 254 -2.75 -7.04 6.20
CA GLY A 254 -3.63 -6.32 7.11
C GLY A 254 -4.67 -7.20 7.83
N ASN A 255 -5.65 -6.57 8.46
CA ASN A 255 -6.85 -7.21 9.02
C ASN A 255 -8.08 -6.73 8.25
N ASP A 256 -9.29 -7.07 8.70
CA ASP A 256 -10.55 -6.60 8.10
C ASP A 256 -10.87 -5.11 8.43
N GLY A 257 -9.87 -4.33 8.87
CA GLY A 257 -9.97 -2.91 9.19
C GLY A 257 -9.29 -2.07 8.10
N ASN A 258 -9.39 -0.74 8.20
CA ASN A 258 -8.74 0.14 7.23
C ASN A 258 -7.24 0.25 7.56
N ASN A 259 -6.39 -0.47 6.85
CA ASN A 259 -4.95 -0.53 7.06
C ASN A 259 -4.18 0.39 6.10
N VAL A 260 -3.01 0.85 6.54
CA VAL A 260 -1.98 1.39 5.64
C VAL A 260 -0.83 0.38 5.57
N LEU A 261 -0.62 -0.21 4.41
CA LEU A 261 0.43 -1.20 4.16
C LEU A 261 1.51 -0.56 3.30
N HIS A 262 2.74 -0.52 3.80
CA HIS A 262 3.85 0.17 3.16
C HIS A 262 5.00 -0.79 2.88
N ASP A 263 5.49 -0.80 1.66
CA ASP A 263 6.55 -1.70 1.15
C ASP A 263 7.99 -1.38 1.65
N GLY A 264 8.12 -0.71 2.80
CA GLY A 264 9.40 -0.34 3.39
C GLY A 264 10.23 0.73 2.65
N GLY A 265 10.02 0.95 1.36
CA GLY A 265 10.81 1.87 0.53
C GLY A 265 10.79 3.32 1.01
N THR A 266 11.83 4.08 0.64
CA THR A 266 11.92 5.50 1.01
C THR A 266 12.08 6.41 -0.21
N GLY A 267 11.33 7.51 -0.20
CA GLY A 267 11.53 8.63 -1.13
C GLY A 267 11.03 8.41 -2.57
N PRO A 268 10.93 9.50 -3.36
CA PRO A 268 10.54 9.43 -4.78
C PRO A 268 11.54 8.63 -5.62
N GLY A 269 11.06 7.76 -6.51
CA GLY A 269 11.91 7.01 -7.45
C GLY A 269 12.40 5.64 -6.96
N GLY A 270 11.93 5.19 -5.78
CA GLY A 270 12.00 3.80 -5.34
C GLY A 270 13.35 3.35 -4.78
N SER A 271 13.47 3.32 -3.45
CA SER A 271 14.65 2.76 -2.78
C SER A 271 14.40 1.40 -2.14
N ASP A 272 13.25 0.78 -2.38
CA ASP A 272 13.10 -0.65 -2.10
C ASP A 272 13.67 -1.47 -3.26
N SER A 273 14.55 -2.41 -2.92
CA SER A 273 15.30 -3.23 -3.88
C SER A 273 14.64 -4.56 -4.19
N GLN A 274 13.66 -4.99 -3.39
CA GLN A 274 13.04 -6.30 -3.48
C GLN A 274 11.52 -6.19 -3.33
N PRO A 275 10.74 -6.57 -4.35
CA PRO A 275 9.31 -6.28 -4.36
C PRO A 275 8.54 -7.02 -3.27
N ASP A 276 7.73 -6.25 -2.55
CA ASP A 276 6.80 -6.76 -1.54
C ASP A 276 5.46 -7.22 -2.14
N THR A 277 4.77 -8.08 -1.40
CA THR A 277 3.35 -8.40 -1.61
C THR A 277 2.51 -7.77 -0.51
N LEU A 278 1.57 -6.91 -0.86
CA LEU A 278 0.70 -6.21 0.08
C LEU A 278 -0.74 -6.71 -0.04
N VAL A 279 -1.35 -7.09 1.08
CA VAL A 279 -2.69 -7.71 1.15
C VAL A 279 -3.54 -7.06 2.24
N GLY A 280 -4.52 -6.25 1.87
CA GLY A 280 -5.39 -5.48 2.77
C GLY A 280 -6.39 -6.36 3.52
N ARG A 281 -7.16 -7.16 2.78
CA ARG A 281 -8.39 -7.86 3.21
C ARG A 281 -9.58 -6.91 3.20
N LEU A 282 -10.60 -7.14 4.03
CA LEU A 282 -11.75 -6.24 4.10
C LEU A 282 -11.33 -4.87 4.66
N GLY A 283 -12.11 -3.84 4.38
CA GLY A 283 -11.83 -2.49 4.86
C GLY A 283 -11.39 -1.61 3.71
N ASN A 284 -11.16 -0.33 3.98
CA ASN A 284 -10.67 0.60 2.97
C ASN A 284 -9.18 0.82 3.20
N ASP A 285 -8.37 0.10 2.45
CA ASP A 285 -6.93 0.01 2.64
C ASP A 285 -6.15 1.02 1.78
N THR A 286 -4.95 1.35 2.24
CA THR A 286 -3.98 2.12 1.47
C THR A 286 -2.67 1.37 1.33
N TYR A 287 -2.32 1.05 0.10
CA TYR A 287 -1.05 0.44 -0.29
C TYR A 287 -0.05 1.52 -0.69
N ILE A 288 1.01 1.70 0.08
CA ILE A 288 2.09 2.62 -0.25
C ILE A 288 3.20 1.83 -0.95
N VAL A 289 3.43 2.15 -2.23
CA VAL A 289 4.38 1.46 -3.09
C VAL A 289 5.48 2.39 -3.58
N TYR A 290 6.72 2.02 -3.31
CA TYR A 290 7.94 2.60 -3.82
C TYR A 290 8.74 1.61 -4.67
N ASN A 291 8.27 0.38 -4.87
CA ASN A 291 8.81 -0.56 -5.84
C ASN A 291 7.82 -0.78 -7.01
N SER A 292 8.28 -0.62 -8.26
CA SER A 292 7.39 -0.76 -9.43
C SER A 292 6.93 -2.20 -9.65
N ASP A 293 7.63 -3.17 -9.06
CA ASP A 293 7.29 -4.60 -9.10
C ASP A 293 6.52 -5.05 -7.84
N ALA A 294 6.18 -4.15 -6.90
CA ALA A 294 5.36 -4.49 -5.74
C ALA A 294 4.00 -5.07 -6.16
N VAL A 295 3.57 -6.13 -5.49
CA VAL A 295 2.34 -6.86 -5.80
C VAL A 295 1.25 -6.45 -4.82
N VAL A 296 0.25 -5.72 -5.30
CA VAL A 296 -0.97 -5.44 -4.53
C VAL A 296 -2.01 -6.51 -4.80
N VAL A 297 -2.54 -7.12 -3.74
CA VAL A 297 -3.60 -8.13 -3.81
C VAL A 297 -4.88 -7.54 -3.25
N GLU A 298 -5.82 -7.27 -4.16
CA GLU A 298 -7.17 -6.78 -3.82
C GLU A 298 -8.25 -7.56 -4.54
N ARG A 299 -9.30 -7.98 -3.80
CA ARG A 299 -10.42 -8.74 -4.36
C ARG A 299 -11.70 -7.91 -4.39
N ALA A 300 -12.61 -8.35 -5.25
CA ALA A 300 -13.91 -7.73 -5.39
C ALA A 300 -14.69 -7.73 -4.06
N GLY A 301 -15.14 -6.55 -3.64
CA GLY A 301 -16.00 -6.38 -2.47
C GLY A 301 -15.27 -6.42 -1.13
N GLU A 302 -13.94 -6.28 -1.14
CA GLU A 302 -13.15 -6.15 0.08
C GLU A 302 -13.13 -4.70 0.60
N GLY A 303 -13.27 -3.69 -0.26
CA GLY A 303 -13.15 -2.32 0.22
C GLY A 303 -13.46 -1.23 -0.79
N THR A 304 -12.99 -0.03 -0.45
CA THR A 304 -12.70 1.04 -1.41
C THR A 304 -11.26 1.45 -1.17
N ASP A 305 -10.39 0.95 -2.02
CA ASP A 305 -8.98 0.81 -1.71
C ASP A 305 -8.13 1.74 -2.58
N ARG A 306 -6.97 2.11 -2.03
CA ARG A 306 -6.07 3.06 -2.66
C ARG A 306 -4.67 2.50 -2.81
N VAL A 307 -4.11 2.54 -4.02
CA VAL A 307 -2.67 2.46 -4.23
C VAL A 307 -2.10 3.87 -4.27
N ALA A 308 -1.12 4.13 -3.40
CA ALA A 308 -0.34 5.35 -3.30
C ALA A 308 1.10 5.09 -3.80
N ALA A 309 1.39 5.47 -5.04
CA ALA A 309 2.66 5.19 -5.69
C ALA A 309 3.66 6.35 -5.57
N GLY A 310 4.91 6.03 -5.21
CA GLY A 310 6.07 6.92 -5.28
C GLY A 310 7.00 6.64 -6.45
N VAL A 311 6.58 5.74 -7.35
CA VAL A 311 7.26 5.28 -8.56
C VAL A 311 6.25 5.07 -9.68
N ASP A 312 6.72 4.94 -10.92
CA ASP A 312 5.90 4.45 -12.02
C ASP A 312 5.21 3.15 -11.61
N TYR A 313 3.89 3.10 -11.72
CA TYR A 313 3.12 1.97 -11.22
C TYR A 313 1.94 1.63 -12.11
N LYS A 314 1.72 0.32 -12.27
CA LYS A 314 0.64 -0.23 -13.07
C LYS A 314 -0.15 -1.23 -12.25
N LEU A 315 -1.45 -1.02 -12.15
CA LEU A 315 -2.33 -1.99 -11.52
C LEU A 315 -2.33 -3.31 -12.30
N ALA A 316 -2.07 -4.42 -11.61
CA ALA A 316 -2.11 -5.73 -12.22
C ALA A 316 -3.53 -6.11 -12.65
N THR A 317 -3.64 -7.02 -13.61
CA THR A 317 -4.93 -7.51 -14.09
C THR A 317 -5.67 -8.25 -12.98
N GLY A 318 -6.91 -7.86 -12.71
CA GLY A 318 -7.76 -8.53 -11.72
C GLY A 318 -7.68 -7.96 -10.30
N VAL A 319 -6.82 -6.98 -10.05
CA VAL A 319 -6.74 -6.21 -8.79
C VAL A 319 -7.89 -5.19 -8.75
N HIS A 320 -8.68 -5.20 -7.68
CA HIS A 320 -9.87 -4.36 -7.53
C HIS A 320 -9.58 -3.11 -6.68
N VAL A 321 -8.67 -2.26 -7.16
CA VAL A 321 -8.37 -0.96 -6.53
C VAL A 321 -9.19 0.13 -7.21
N GLU A 322 -9.86 0.98 -6.43
CA GLU A 322 -10.68 2.09 -6.92
C GLU A 322 -9.90 3.40 -7.08
N ALA A 323 -8.82 3.59 -6.31
CA ALA A 323 -8.00 4.81 -6.38
C ALA A 323 -6.52 4.47 -6.62
N LEU A 324 -5.97 4.96 -7.73
CA LEU A 324 -4.53 4.96 -7.98
C LEU A 324 -4.03 6.39 -7.92
N SER A 325 -3.17 6.71 -6.96
CA SER A 325 -2.63 8.07 -6.86
C SER A 325 -1.16 8.09 -6.51
N THR A 326 -0.55 9.27 -6.60
CA THR A 326 0.78 9.51 -6.04
C THR A 326 0.77 9.50 -4.51
N THR A 327 1.94 9.25 -3.89
CA THR A 327 2.16 9.37 -2.44
C THR A 327 2.17 10.82 -1.96
N SER A 328 2.53 11.77 -2.84
CA SER A 328 2.61 13.18 -2.53
C SER A 328 2.00 14.00 -3.66
N GLN A 329 0.92 14.70 -3.35
CA GLN A 329 0.24 15.58 -4.30
C GLN A 329 1.13 16.75 -4.75
N THR A 330 1.89 17.36 -3.84
CA THR A 330 2.69 18.55 -4.15
C THR A 330 4.09 18.25 -4.67
N ALA A 331 4.35 16.98 -5.02
CA ALA A 331 5.64 16.63 -5.59
C ALA A 331 5.66 17.01 -7.06
N ILE A 332 6.82 17.42 -7.56
CA ILE A 332 6.99 17.92 -8.94
C ILE A 332 7.78 16.96 -9.83
N TYR A 333 7.96 15.71 -9.40
CA TYR A 333 8.63 14.69 -10.20
C TYR A 333 7.62 14.00 -11.11
N GLU A 334 8.05 13.70 -12.32
CA GLU A 334 7.25 12.96 -13.30
C GLU A 334 6.95 11.55 -12.81
N ILE A 335 5.75 11.05 -13.09
CA ILE A 335 5.34 9.68 -12.75
C ILE A 335 4.38 9.14 -13.81
N ASN A 336 4.49 7.85 -14.10
CA ASN A 336 3.60 7.12 -14.99
C ASN A 336 2.66 6.22 -14.17
N LEU A 337 1.36 6.52 -14.18
CA LEU A 337 0.34 5.71 -13.52
C LEU A 337 -0.56 5.05 -14.56
N THR A 338 -0.70 3.73 -14.48
CA THR A 338 -1.58 2.96 -15.37
C THR A 338 -2.61 2.17 -14.58
N GLY A 339 -3.89 2.41 -14.87
CA GLY A 339 -5.03 1.66 -14.34
C GLY A 339 -5.13 0.24 -14.88
N ASN A 340 -6.31 -0.36 -14.73
CA ASN A 340 -6.62 -1.66 -15.31
C ASN A 340 -8.05 -1.66 -15.89
N ARG A 341 -8.68 -2.82 -16.07
CA ARG A 341 -10.01 -2.88 -16.72
C ARG A 341 -11.18 -2.42 -15.83
N PHE A 342 -10.95 -2.17 -14.55
CA PHE A 342 -12.00 -1.73 -13.61
C PHE A 342 -12.07 -0.21 -13.56
N ALA A 343 -13.04 0.35 -12.84
CA ALA A 343 -13.18 1.78 -12.74
C ALA A 343 -12.21 2.30 -11.67
N GLN A 344 -11.29 3.17 -12.08
CA GLN A 344 -10.33 3.85 -11.23
C GLN A 344 -10.54 5.37 -11.24
N THR A 345 -10.24 5.99 -10.10
CA THR A 345 -9.79 7.37 -10.07
C THR A 345 -8.26 7.37 -10.05
N ILE A 346 -7.64 7.87 -11.12
CA ILE A 346 -6.19 7.98 -11.28
C ILE A 346 -5.78 9.43 -11.04
N THR A 347 -4.93 9.68 -10.04
CA THR A 347 -4.51 11.05 -9.67
C THR A 347 -3.00 11.22 -9.55
N GLY A 348 -2.46 12.14 -10.35
CA GLY A 348 -1.08 12.57 -10.36
C GLY A 348 -0.62 13.38 -9.15
N ASN A 349 0.56 13.96 -9.28
CA ASN A 349 1.16 15.00 -8.45
C ASN A 349 1.33 16.29 -9.28
N ASP A 350 1.80 17.36 -8.66
CA ASP A 350 2.04 18.68 -9.29
C ASP A 350 3.22 18.70 -10.30
N GLY A 351 3.65 17.54 -10.82
CA GLY A 351 4.69 17.40 -11.84
C GLY A 351 4.09 16.88 -13.15
N ASN A 352 4.88 16.86 -14.23
CA ASN A 352 4.40 16.40 -15.54
C ASN A 352 4.19 14.87 -15.53
N ASN A 353 2.95 14.42 -15.43
CA ASN A 353 2.60 13.02 -15.27
C ASN A 353 2.05 12.41 -16.56
N VAL A 354 2.16 11.08 -16.65
CA VAL A 354 1.46 10.30 -17.67
C VAL A 354 0.46 9.38 -16.99
N LEU A 355 -0.83 9.61 -17.26
CA LEU A 355 -1.93 8.87 -16.66
C LEU A 355 -2.63 8.05 -17.75
N ASN A 356 -2.71 6.74 -17.58
CA ASN A 356 -3.31 5.81 -18.53
C ASN A 356 -4.46 5.04 -17.86
N ASP A 357 -5.63 5.02 -18.49
CA ASP A 357 -6.84 4.36 -17.96
C ASP A 357 -6.68 2.83 -17.77
N GLY A 358 -5.73 2.18 -18.46
CA GLY A 358 -5.54 0.73 -18.42
C GLY A 358 -6.26 -0.06 -19.53
N GLY A 359 -6.90 0.63 -20.48
CA GLY A 359 -7.52 0.09 -21.69
C GLY A 359 -9.03 0.35 -21.78
N ALA A 360 -9.72 -0.33 -22.70
CA ALA A 360 -11.16 -0.14 -22.96
C ALA A 360 -12.09 -0.75 -21.88
N GLY A 361 -11.72 -0.64 -20.60
CA GLY A 361 -12.37 -1.26 -19.45
C GLY A 361 -13.67 -0.57 -19.02
N ALA A 362 -13.89 -0.47 -17.70
CA ALA A 362 -14.89 0.45 -17.15
C ALA A 362 -14.45 1.91 -17.39
N ALA A 363 -15.32 2.87 -17.07
CA ALA A 363 -14.97 4.28 -17.24
C ALA A 363 -14.13 4.76 -16.04
N ASP A 364 -13.07 5.50 -16.35
CA ASP A 364 -12.09 6.01 -15.41
C ASP A 364 -12.21 7.53 -15.21
N VAL A 365 -11.65 8.01 -14.11
CA VAL A 365 -11.48 9.44 -13.84
C VAL A 365 -10.00 9.75 -13.72
N LEU A 366 -9.46 10.61 -14.58
CA LEU A 366 -8.05 10.97 -14.59
C LEU A 366 -7.87 12.43 -14.18
N ARG A 367 -6.89 12.69 -13.29
CA ARG A 367 -6.52 14.03 -12.83
C ARG A 367 -5.00 14.16 -12.65
N GLY A 368 -4.38 15.06 -13.37
CA GLY A 368 -2.96 15.37 -13.39
C GLY A 368 -2.55 16.25 -12.22
N ARG A 369 -3.22 17.41 -12.08
CA ARG A 369 -2.91 18.56 -11.19
C ARG A 369 -1.97 19.51 -11.91
N ASP A 370 -1.18 20.30 -11.15
CA ASP A 370 -0.20 21.19 -11.75
C ASP A 370 0.80 20.39 -12.59
N GLY A 371 1.41 21.02 -13.60
CA GLY A 371 2.36 20.36 -14.51
C GLY A 371 1.74 20.13 -15.89
N ASP A 372 2.59 19.88 -16.88
CA ASP A 372 2.13 19.56 -18.24
C ASP A 372 1.85 18.05 -18.33
N ASP A 373 0.60 17.65 -18.12
CA ASP A 373 0.18 16.26 -18.01
C ASP A 373 -0.24 15.62 -19.34
N THR A 374 -0.13 14.29 -19.40
CA THR A 374 -0.60 13.50 -20.54
C THR A 374 -1.54 12.39 -20.09
N TYR A 375 -2.77 12.46 -20.60
CA TYR A 375 -3.82 11.48 -20.40
C TYR A 375 -3.93 10.53 -21.60
N PHE A 376 -3.82 9.23 -21.36
CA PHE A 376 -4.11 8.20 -22.36
C PHE A 376 -5.45 7.55 -22.07
N VAL A 377 -6.38 7.73 -23.02
CA VAL A 377 -7.79 7.34 -22.91
C VAL A 377 -8.14 6.36 -24.04
N TYR A 378 -8.68 5.21 -23.66
CA TYR A 378 -9.08 4.10 -24.50
C TYR A 378 -10.53 3.68 -24.24
N ASN A 379 -11.24 4.34 -23.31
CA ASN A 379 -12.68 4.27 -23.15
C ASN A 379 -13.35 5.63 -23.38
N SER A 380 -14.35 5.67 -24.25
CA SER A 380 -15.05 6.91 -24.63
C SER A 380 -15.83 7.58 -23.48
N ASN A 381 -16.01 6.88 -22.36
CA ASN A 381 -16.74 7.38 -21.18
C ASN A 381 -15.81 7.89 -20.08
N ASP A 382 -14.49 7.88 -20.28
CA ASP A 382 -13.55 8.39 -19.29
C ASP A 382 -13.74 9.88 -19.07
N THR A 383 -13.48 10.31 -17.85
CA THR A 383 -13.59 11.71 -17.45
C THR A 383 -12.22 12.25 -17.10
N ILE A 384 -11.84 13.35 -17.74
CA ILE A 384 -10.64 14.10 -17.40
C ILE A 384 -11.04 15.30 -16.55
N ILE A 385 -10.36 15.45 -15.41
CA ILE A 385 -10.48 16.61 -14.53
C ILE A 385 -9.22 17.43 -14.72
N GLU A 386 -9.39 18.56 -15.37
CA GLU A 386 -8.34 19.57 -15.56
C GLU A 386 -8.83 20.95 -15.15
N VAL A 387 -8.04 21.68 -14.38
CA VAL A 387 -8.39 23.03 -13.91
C VAL A 387 -7.50 24.07 -14.59
N ALA A 388 -8.12 25.17 -15.01
CA ALA A 388 -7.40 26.27 -15.65
C ALA A 388 -6.22 26.77 -14.81
N GLY A 389 -5.03 26.75 -15.42
CA GLY A 389 -3.78 27.22 -14.81
C GLY A 389 -2.96 26.13 -14.11
N GLU A 390 -3.38 24.86 -14.17
CA GLU A 390 -2.62 23.72 -13.69
C GLU A 390 -1.50 23.32 -14.70
N GLY A 391 -1.67 23.46 -16.01
CA GLY A 391 -0.61 23.13 -16.97
C GLY A 391 -0.93 23.43 -18.42
N ASN A 392 -0.15 22.85 -19.34
CA ASN A 392 -0.57 22.62 -20.72
C ASN A 392 -0.72 21.12 -20.96
N ASP A 393 -1.95 20.67 -21.04
CA ASP A 393 -2.27 19.26 -20.90
C ASP A 393 -2.66 18.62 -22.22
N THR A 394 -2.37 17.32 -22.29
CA THR A 394 -2.54 16.51 -23.49
C THR A 394 -3.50 15.37 -23.23
N VAL A 395 -4.43 15.17 -24.15
CA VAL A 395 -5.22 13.93 -24.28
C VAL A 395 -4.78 13.17 -25.51
N GLY A 396 -4.30 11.94 -25.31
CA GLY A 396 -4.01 10.95 -26.34
C GLY A 396 -5.08 9.86 -26.36
N THR A 397 -5.77 9.67 -27.49
CA THR A 397 -6.83 8.64 -27.58
C THR A 397 -6.80 7.83 -28.88
N ASN A 398 -7.44 6.66 -28.89
CA ASN A 398 -7.73 5.88 -30.09
C ASN A 398 -9.22 5.53 -30.23
N VAL A 399 -10.07 6.17 -29.42
CA VAL A 399 -11.53 6.05 -29.46
C VAL A 399 -12.16 7.43 -29.67
N ASP A 400 -13.41 7.45 -30.10
CA ASP A 400 -14.19 8.68 -30.14
C ASP A 400 -14.24 9.28 -28.73
N PHE A 401 -13.86 10.55 -28.59
CA PHE A 401 -13.71 11.17 -27.28
C PHE A 401 -14.13 12.64 -27.28
N ALA A 402 -14.82 13.03 -26.22
CA ALA A 402 -15.31 14.38 -26.01
C ALA A 402 -14.82 14.92 -24.67
N LEU A 403 -14.24 16.11 -24.65
CA LEU A 403 -13.85 16.77 -23.40
C LEU A 403 -15.09 17.19 -22.61
N SER A 404 -14.99 17.07 -21.28
CA SER A 404 -16.00 17.66 -20.40
C SER A 404 -15.98 19.19 -20.54
N ALA A 405 -17.11 19.84 -20.30
CA ALA A 405 -17.23 21.30 -20.44
C ALA A 405 -16.31 22.10 -19.50
N SER A 406 -15.81 21.46 -18.44
CA SER A 406 -14.94 22.08 -17.43
C SER A 406 -13.46 21.71 -17.57
N ALA A 407 -13.10 20.73 -18.41
CA ALA A 407 -11.71 20.30 -18.55
C ALA A 407 -10.90 21.35 -19.33
N SER A 408 -9.92 21.98 -18.68
CA SER A 408 -9.03 22.95 -19.33
C SER A 408 -7.85 22.27 -20.04
N VAL A 409 -8.14 21.37 -20.99
CA VAL A 409 -7.12 20.68 -21.80
C VAL A 409 -6.77 21.52 -23.04
N GLU A 410 -5.48 21.69 -23.30
CA GLU A 410 -4.96 22.44 -24.46
C GLU A 410 -4.85 21.59 -25.72
N VAL A 411 -4.47 20.31 -25.61
CA VAL A 411 -4.24 19.47 -26.80
C VAL A 411 -4.99 18.15 -26.76
N MET A 412 -5.78 17.88 -27.80
CA MET A 412 -6.32 16.56 -28.08
C MET A 412 -5.63 15.96 -29.30
N ARG A 413 -5.21 14.70 -29.21
CA ARG A 413 -4.59 14.01 -30.34
C ARG A 413 -4.86 12.52 -30.33
N THR A 414 -4.75 11.91 -31.50
CA THR A 414 -4.72 10.46 -31.59
C THR A 414 -3.40 9.91 -31.03
N THR A 415 -3.41 8.67 -30.50
CA THR A 415 -2.17 8.01 -30.03
C THR A 415 -1.21 7.63 -31.16
N SER A 416 -1.67 7.66 -32.41
CA SER A 416 -0.84 7.43 -33.59
C SER A 416 -1.32 8.24 -34.80
N SER A 417 -0.49 9.18 -35.26
CA SER A 417 -0.76 9.97 -36.48
C SER A 417 -0.81 9.14 -37.76
N GLN A 418 -0.33 7.89 -37.73
CA GLN A 418 -0.37 6.95 -38.85
C GLN A 418 -1.54 5.97 -38.76
N GLY A 419 -2.35 6.04 -37.70
CA GLY A 419 -3.59 5.26 -37.59
C GLY A 419 -4.51 5.55 -38.77
N VAL A 420 -5.23 4.54 -39.26
CA VAL A 420 -6.12 4.67 -40.44
C VAL A 420 -7.60 4.49 -40.09
N SER A 421 -7.91 4.28 -38.80
CA SER A 421 -9.29 4.26 -38.32
C SER A 421 -9.74 5.69 -38.13
N GLY A 422 -10.92 6.02 -38.68
CA GLY A 422 -11.60 7.27 -38.36
C GLY A 422 -11.89 7.36 -36.86
N ILE A 423 -11.96 8.59 -36.38
CA ILE A 423 -12.16 8.93 -34.97
C ILE A 423 -12.90 10.26 -34.87
N ASP A 424 -13.80 10.37 -33.90
CA ASP A 424 -14.53 11.59 -33.60
C ASP A 424 -13.91 12.26 -32.36
N LEU A 425 -13.27 13.42 -32.53
CA LEU A 425 -12.72 14.21 -31.42
C LEU A 425 -13.55 15.48 -31.25
N THR A 426 -14.07 15.67 -30.04
CA THR A 426 -14.89 16.84 -29.68
C THR A 426 -14.24 17.62 -28.53
N GLY A 427 -13.91 18.89 -28.79
CA GLY A 427 -13.42 19.86 -27.80
C GLY A 427 -14.52 20.37 -26.87
N ASN A 428 -14.28 21.53 -26.25
CA ASN A 428 -15.23 22.16 -25.32
C ASN A 428 -15.33 23.69 -25.50
N ASN A 429 -15.35 24.50 -24.44
CA ASN A 429 -15.47 25.97 -24.57
C ASN A 429 -14.11 26.70 -24.45
N PHE A 430 -13.01 25.96 -24.26
CA PHE A 430 -11.66 26.49 -24.25
C PHE A 430 -11.04 26.39 -25.65
N ALA A 431 -9.91 27.06 -25.89
CA ALA A 431 -9.18 26.87 -27.13
C ALA A 431 -8.37 25.56 -27.08
N GLN A 432 -8.56 24.68 -28.06
CA GLN A 432 -7.82 23.43 -28.23
C GLN A 432 -6.98 23.40 -29.52
N GLU A 433 -5.88 22.67 -29.48
CA GLU A 433 -5.28 22.07 -30.67
C GLU A 433 -5.76 20.61 -30.79
N ILE A 434 -6.42 20.27 -31.90
CA ILE A 434 -7.01 18.94 -32.14
C ILE A 434 -6.35 18.28 -33.36
N PHE A 435 -5.75 17.10 -33.14
CA PHE A 435 -5.03 16.34 -34.16
C PHE A 435 -5.64 14.95 -34.39
N GLY A 436 -6.14 14.71 -35.60
CA GLY A 436 -6.59 13.39 -36.06
C GLY A 436 -5.44 12.44 -36.41
N ASN A 437 -5.75 11.41 -37.20
CA ASN A 437 -4.77 10.46 -37.76
C ASN A 437 -4.88 10.38 -39.30
N ALA A 438 -4.37 9.32 -39.93
CA ALA A 438 -4.45 9.12 -41.38
C ALA A 438 -5.79 8.49 -41.88
N GLY A 439 -6.74 8.27 -40.97
CA GLY A 439 -8.09 7.79 -41.22
C GLY A 439 -9.06 8.90 -41.61
N ALA A 440 -10.36 8.60 -41.59
CA ALA A 440 -11.40 9.59 -41.86
C ALA A 440 -11.86 10.21 -40.53
N ASN A 441 -11.24 11.31 -40.09
CA ASN A 441 -11.49 11.88 -38.77
C ASN A 441 -12.64 12.89 -38.80
N ARG A 442 -13.38 13.03 -37.70
CA ARG A 442 -14.37 14.10 -37.51
C ARG A 442 -13.98 14.94 -36.30
N LEU A 443 -13.65 16.20 -36.53
CA LEU A 443 -13.12 17.11 -35.51
C LEU A 443 -14.11 18.25 -35.26
N ASP A 444 -14.56 18.41 -34.01
CA ASP A 444 -15.47 19.47 -33.56
C ASP A 444 -14.83 20.24 -32.41
N GLY A 445 -14.27 21.42 -32.68
CA GLY A 445 -13.63 22.26 -31.65
C GLY A 445 -14.60 22.76 -30.58
N LYS A 446 -15.90 22.83 -30.92
CA LYS A 446 -16.94 23.51 -30.14
C LYS A 446 -16.64 25.00 -30.02
N GLY A 447 -16.48 25.54 -28.82
CA GLY A 447 -16.32 26.97 -28.58
C GLY A 447 -14.88 27.28 -28.20
N GLY A 448 -14.32 28.37 -28.69
CA GLY A 448 -12.91 28.66 -28.46
C GLY A 448 -12.26 28.99 -29.80
N SER A 449 -11.02 29.43 -29.81
CA SER A 449 -10.33 29.62 -31.09
C SER A 449 -9.43 28.41 -31.30
N ASP A 450 -9.97 27.39 -31.95
CA ASP A 450 -9.34 26.07 -32.01
C ASP A 450 -8.41 25.95 -33.22
N THR A 451 -7.45 25.03 -33.15
CA THR A 451 -6.65 24.60 -34.31
C THR A 451 -6.95 23.15 -34.62
N LEU A 452 -7.57 22.89 -35.77
CA LEU A 452 -8.01 21.55 -36.18
C LEU A 452 -7.10 21.03 -37.31
N THR A 453 -6.46 19.88 -37.09
CA THR A 453 -5.62 19.19 -38.07
C THR A 453 -6.12 17.76 -38.25
N GLY A 454 -6.83 17.48 -39.35
CA GLY A 454 -7.38 16.16 -39.65
C GLY A 454 -6.29 15.09 -39.84
N GLY A 455 -5.29 15.40 -40.67
CA GLY A 455 -4.19 14.49 -40.98
C GLY A 455 -4.21 14.09 -42.44
N ALA A 456 -4.13 12.79 -42.72
CA ALA A 456 -4.36 12.25 -44.05
C ALA A 456 -5.72 11.55 -44.08
N GLY A 457 -6.26 11.29 -45.26
CA GLY A 457 -7.60 10.72 -45.39
C GLY A 457 -8.66 11.80 -45.61
N PRO A 458 -9.94 11.40 -45.71
CA PRO A 458 -11.04 12.35 -45.83
C PRO A 458 -11.54 12.80 -44.46
N ASP A 459 -11.19 14.02 -44.08
CA ASP A 459 -11.51 14.56 -42.76
C ASP A 459 -12.74 15.48 -42.77
N THR A 460 -13.49 15.51 -41.67
CA THR A 460 -14.65 16.38 -41.47
C THR A 460 -14.38 17.37 -40.34
N TYR A 461 -14.47 18.67 -40.63
CA TYR A 461 -14.31 19.75 -39.66
C TYR A 461 -15.68 20.35 -39.34
N VAL A 462 -16.11 20.24 -38.08
CA VAL A 462 -17.49 20.48 -37.66
C VAL A 462 -17.60 21.83 -36.95
N PHE A 463 -18.62 22.60 -37.32
CA PHE A 463 -18.98 23.86 -36.68
C PHE A 463 -20.38 23.74 -36.08
N SER A 464 -20.43 23.52 -34.76
CA SER A 464 -21.66 23.17 -34.04
C SER A 464 -22.00 24.09 -32.85
N SER A 465 -21.21 25.14 -32.63
CA SER A 465 -21.32 26.06 -31.49
C SER A 465 -21.64 27.51 -31.93
N ALA A 466 -21.89 28.40 -30.96
CA ALA A 466 -22.23 29.78 -31.25
C ALA A 466 -21.04 30.54 -31.87
N LEU A 467 -21.27 31.19 -33.02
CA LEU A 467 -20.25 31.97 -33.72
C LEU A 467 -19.93 33.29 -33.00
N GLY A 468 -18.69 33.77 -33.14
CA GLY A 468 -18.31 35.09 -32.64
C GLY A 468 -16.80 35.34 -32.70
N ALA A 469 -16.38 36.56 -32.38
CA ALA A 469 -14.98 36.98 -32.51
C ALA A 469 -13.99 36.22 -31.58
N GLY A 470 -14.49 35.51 -30.56
CA GLY A 470 -13.69 34.62 -29.71
C GLY A 470 -13.81 33.13 -30.07
N ASN A 471 -14.55 32.82 -31.12
CA ASN A 471 -14.82 31.47 -31.60
C ASN A 471 -14.51 31.38 -33.11
N VAL A 472 -13.24 31.54 -33.46
CA VAL A 472 -12.74 31.52 -34.85
C VAL A 472 -11.64 30.47 -34.94
N ASP A 473 -11.95 29.37 -35.62
CA ASP A 473 -11.03 28.23 -35.69
C ASP A 473 -10.03 28.38 -36.83
N THR A 474 -8.94 27.65 -36.73
CA THR A 474 -7.95 27.47 -37.80
C THR A 474 -7.97 26.02 -38.25
N ILE A 475 -8.32 25.77 -39.51
CA ILE A 475 -8.18 24.45 -40.11
C ILE A 475 -6.83 24.38 -40.82
N ASN A 476 -5.97 23.49 -40.33
CA ASN A 476 -4.66 23.25 -40.89
C ASN A 476 -4.67 22.00 -41.79
N GLY A 477 -4.10 22.12 -43.00
CA GLY A 477 -3.94 20.99 -43.91
C GLY A 477 -5.19 20.59 -44.71
N PHE A 478 -6.23 21.43 -44.78
CA PHE A 478 -7.47 21.12 -45.54
C PHE A 478 -7.20 20.72 -47.00
N SER A 479 -7.72 19.55 -47.38
CA SER A 479 -7.67 18.99 -48.72
C SER A 479 -9.01 19.13 -49.44
N VAL A 480 -9.07 20.02 -50.44
CA VAL A 480 -10.27 20.23 -51.31
C VAL A 480 -10.71 19.00 -52.12
N VAL A 481 -9.95 17.90 -52.05
CA VAL A 481 -10.26 16.66 -52.77
C VAL A 481 -10.98 15.66 -51.86
N SER A 482 -10.75 15.73 -50.55
CA SER A 482 -11.15 14.68 -49.61
C SER A 482 -11.91 15.21 -48.40
N ASP A 483 -11.63 16.43 -47.97
CA ASP A 483 -12.11 16.93 -46.69
C ASP A 483 -13.45 17.63 -46.84
N THR A 484 -14.19 17.73 -45.74
CA THR A 484 -15.51 18.35 -45.69
C THR A 484 -15.60 19.30 -44.49
N ILE A 485 -16.28 20.42 -44.67
CA ILE A 485 -16.68 21.33 -43.59
C ILE A 485 -18.16 21.06 -43.29
N GLU A 486 -18.45 20.60 -42.09
CA GLU A 486 -19.81 20.32 -41.62
C GLU A 486 -20.36 21.51 -40.83
N LEU A 487 -21.50 22.03 -41.28
CA LEU A 487 -22.18 23.19 -40.71
C LEU A 487 -23.47 22.72 -40.01
N GLU A 488 -23.53 22.79 -38.69
CA GLU A 488 -24.73 22.38 -37.97
C GLU A 488 -25.88 23.37 -38.20
N ASN A 489 -27.02 22.92 -38.73
CA ASN A 489 -28.14 23.81 -39.08
C ASN A 489 -28.71 24.55 -37.85
N ALA A 490 -28.52 24.03 -36.64
CA ALA A 490 -28.87 24.73 -35.40
C ALA A 490 -28.14 26.08 -35.23
N ILE A 491 -26.93 26.19 -35.80
CA ILE A 491 -26.11 27.41 -35.82
C ILE A 491 -26.34 28.17 -37.13
N PHE A 492 -26.28 27.45 -38.26
CA PHE A 492 -26.41 28.02 -39.60
C PHE A 492 -27.86 28.01 -40.11
N THR A 493 -28.77 28.55 -39.29
CA THR A 493 -30.25 28.38 -39.37
C THR A 493 -30.95 28.76 -40.67
N VAL A 494 -30.29 29.51 -41.58
CA VAL A 494 -30.87 29.87 -42.89
C VAL A 494 -30.50 28.88 -43.99
N LEU A 495 -29.57 27.96 -43.71
CA LEU A 495 -29.15 26.92 -44.64
C LEU A 495 -30.17 25.77 -44.64
N THR A 496 -30.13 24.98 -45.71
CA THR A 496 -30.95 23.77 -45.82
C THR A 496 -30.03 22.57 -45.62
N THR A 497 -30.44 21.62 -44.79
CA THR A 497 -29.73 20.36 -44.54
C THR A 497 -29.39 19.62 -45.83
N GLY A 498 -28.21 19.01 -45.90
CA GLY A 498 -27.64 18.34 -47.07
C GLY A 498 -26.43 19.09 -47.64
N THR A 499 -26.11 18.85 -48.92
CA THR A 499 -25.04 19.59 -49.60
C THR A 499 -25.39 21.08 -49.68
N LEU A 500 -24.43 21.96 -49.39
CA LEU A 500 -24.64 23.40 -49.49
C LEU A 500 -25.09 23.78 -50.91
N ALA A 501 -26.14 24.59 -51.00
CA ALA A 501 -26.65 25.04 -52.29
C ALA A 501 -25.57 25.88 -53.01
N ALA A 502 -25.39 25.68 -54.32
CA ALA A 502 -24.35 26.38 -55.08
C ALA A 502 -24.48 27.93 -55.03
N GLY A 503 -25.71 28.45 -54.95
CA GLY A 503 -25.95 29.89 -54.79
C GLY A 503 -25.72 30.41 -53.37
N ALA A 504 -25.58 29.53 -52.38
CA ALA A 504 -25.29 29.91 -51.00
C ALA A 504 -23.78 30.03 -50.72
N PHE A 505 -22.91 29.65 -51.67
CA PHE A 505 -21.47 29.67 -51.52
C PHE A 505 -20.79 30.68 -52.44
N ARG A 506 -19.86 31.44 -51.87
CA ARG A 506 -19.04 32.43 -52.59
C ARG A 506 -17.58 32.33 -52.19
N ALA A 507 -16.69 32.22 -53.17
CA ALA A 507 -15.25 32.42 -52.98
C ALA A 507 -14.80 33.67 -53.76
N ASN A 508 -14.15 34.63 -53.08
CA ASN A 508 -13.62 35.84 -53.70
C ASN A 508 -12.52 36.49 -52.85
N ALA A 509 -11.76 37.44 -53.39
CA ALA A 509 -10.68 38.14 -52.70
C ALA A 509 -11.13 39.31 -51.79
N THR A 510 -12.44 39.59 -51.72
CA THR A 510 -12.97 40.72 -50.94
C THR A 510 -13.51 40.31 -49.58
N GLY A 511 -13.79 39.02 -49.36
CA GLY A 511 -14.47 38.51 -48.17
C GLY A 511 -15.92 39.01 -48.02
N LEU A 512 -16.54 39.49 -49.11
CA LEU A 512 -17.90 40.05 -49.09
C LEU A 512 -18.87 39.21 -49.93
N ALA A 513 -20.15 39.23 -49.56
CA ALA A 513 -21.21 38.67 -50.40
C ALA A 513 -21.34 39.47 -51.71
N GLN A 514 -21.67 38.78 -52.80
CA GLN A 514 -21.92 39.37 -54.09
C GLN A 514 -23.42 39.61 -54.32
N ASP A 515 -24.27 38.72 -53.83
CA ASP A 515 -25.72 38.85 -53.86
C ASP A 515 -26.37 38.34 -52.58
N SER A 516 -27.69 38.51 -52.47
CA SER A 516 -28.45 38.19 -51.25
C SER A 516 -28.64 36.70 -50.99
N SER A 517 -28.19 35.83 -51.90
CA SER A 517 -28.24 34.38 -51.71
C SER A 517 -26.96 33.81 -51.13
N ASP A 518 -25.83 34.51 -51.24
CA ASP A 518 -24.57 34.10 -50.62
C ASP A 518 -24.72 34.04 -49.09
N ARG A 519 -24.37 32.90 -48.49
CA ARG A 519 -24.44 32.65 -47.04
C ARG A 519 -23.09 32.27 -46.46
N ILE A 520 -22.29 31.48 -47.18
CA ILE A 520 -20.94 31.09 -46.80
C ILE A 520 -19.96 31.74 -47.76
N ILE A 521 -19.05 32.52 -47.21
CA ILE A 521 -18.10 33.34 -47.98
C ILE A 521 -16.69 32.93 -47.60
N TYR A 522 -15.88 32.52 -48.59
CA TYR A 522 -14.46 32.25 -48.45
C TYR A 522 -13.66 33.40 -49.06
N ASP A 523 -12.87 34.08 -48.22
CA ASP A 523 -11.88 35.05 -48.67
C ASP A 523 -10.63 34.33 -49.18
N THR A 524 -10.40 34.37 -50.49
CA THR A 524 -9.28 33.66 -51.11
C THR A 524 -7.91 34.24 -50.76
N ASP A 525 -7.83 35.51 -50.33
CA ASP A 525 -6.57 36.19 -50.03
C ASP A 525 -6.15 35.95 -48.57
N SER A 526 -7.10 35.93 -47.64
CA SER A 526 -6.83 35.72 -46.21
C SER A 526 -7.08 34.29 -45.73
N GLY A 527 -7.87 33.49 -46.47
CA GLY A 527 -8.30 32.17 -46.06
C GLY A 527 -9.49 32.16 -45.10
N ALA A 528 -10.06 33.32 -44.77
CA ALA A 528 -11.16 33.42 -43.80
C ALA A 528 -12.50 32.90 -44.38
N LEU A 529 -13.26 32.19 -43.54
CA LEU A 529 -14.64 31.80 -43.80
C LEU A 529 -15.61 32.62 -42.96
N PHE A 530 -16.64 33.14 -43.62
CA PHE A 530 -17.68 33.95 -43.01
C PHE A 530 -19.07 33.37 -43.26
N TYR A 531 -19.96 33.57 -42.29
CA TYR A 531 -21.39 33.31 -42.39
C TYR A 531 -22.18 34.62 -42.45
N ASP A 532 -22.91 34.84 -43.53
CA ASP A 532 -23.80 35.98 -43.76
C ASP A 532 -25.27 35.52 -43.74
N ALA A 533 -25.86 35.48 -42.54
CA ALA A 533 -27.22 35.01 -42.33
C ALA A 533 -28.27 35.84 -43.09
N ASP A 534 -28.06 37.15 -43.26
CA ASP A 534 -29.01 38.03 -43.92
C ASP A 534 -28.70 38.27 -45.41
N GLY A 535 -27.47 37.99 -45.85
CA GLY A 535 -27.04 38.12 -47.25
C GLY A 535 -26.95 39.58 -47.68
N SER A 536 -26.85 40.51 -46.72
CA SER A 536 -26.83 41.94 -47.01
C SER A 536 -25.48 42.40 -47.59
N GLY A 537 -24.44 41.56 -47.55
CA GLY A 537 -23.17 41.79 -48.24
C GLY A 537 -22.33 42.96 -47.73
N SER A 538 -22.65 43.51 -46.56
CA SER A 538 -21.78 44.45 -45.87
C SER A 538 -20.97 43.71 -44.81
N GLY A 539 -19.64 43.85 -44.84
CA GLY A 539 -18.70 43.13 -43.97
C GLY A 539 -18.86 43.36 -42.45
N SER A 540 -19.85 44.16 -42.02
CA SER A 540 -20.23 44.30 -40.60
C SER A 540 -21.29 43.28 -40.14
N SER A 541 -21.98 42.60 -41.06
CA SER A 541 -23.04 41.62 -40.72
C SER A 541 -22.57 40.17 -40.76
N ALA A 542 -21.55 39.87 -41.56
CA ALA A 542 -21.00 38.53 -41.70
C ALA A 542 -20.07 38.20 -40.52
N ILE A 543 -20.20 36.99 -39.98
CA ILE A 543 -19.42 36.52 -38.82
C ILE A 543 -18.36 35.56 -39.31
N GLN A 544 -17.09 35.88 -39.06
CA GLN A 544 -16.00 34.94 -39.31
C GLN A 544 -16.13 33.77 -38.32
N PHE A 545 -15.97 32.54 -38.81
CA PHE A 545 -16.01 31.35 -37.96
C PHE A 545 -14.80 30.43 -38.14
N ALA A 546 -14.07 30.56 -39.26
CA ALA A 546 -12.87 29.77 -39.47
C ALA A 546 -11.85 30.50 -40.36
N THR A 547 -10.63 29.98 -40.35
CA THR A 547 -9.54 30.35 -41.25
C THR A 547 -8.90 29.08 -41.81
N LEU A 548 -8.68 29.04 -43.11
CA LEU A 548 -7.98 27.97 -43.83
C LEU A 548 -6.70 28.50 -44.46
N THR A 549 -5.94 27.61 -45.09
CA THR A 549 -4.84 28.03 -45.97
C THR A 549 -5.38 28.95 -47.08
N PRO A 550 -4.77 30.12 -47.34
CA PRO A 550 -5.19 31.01 -48.43
C PRO A 550 -5.07 30.37 -49.82
N GLY A 551 -5.96 30.77 -50.73
CA GLY A 551 -5.93 30.35 -52.14
C GLY A 551 -6.48 28.95 -52.46
N LEU A 552 -7.18 28.30 -51.52
CA LEU A 552 -7.84 27.01 -51.79
C LEU A 552 -8.99 27.18 -52.81
N SER A 553 -9.17 26.19 -53.68
CA SER A 553 -10.24 26.19 -54.70
C SER A 553 -11.52 25.55 -54.16
N LEU A 554 -12.06 26.11 -53.07
CA LEU A 554 -13.30 25.63 -52.44
C LEU A 554 -14.53 25.81 -53.34
N THR A 555 -15.49 24.92 -53.19
CA THR A 555 -16.80 24.89 -53.84
C THR A 555 -17.89 24.59 -52.82
N ASN A 556 -19.15 24.68 -53.22
CA ASN A 556 -20.26 24.29 -52.36
C ASN A 556 -20.29 22.78 -52.02
N ALA A 557 -19.51 21.95 -52.73
CA ALA A 557 -19.43 20.52 -52.47
C ALA A 557 -18.50 20.18 -51.28
N ASP A 558 -17.61 21.10 -50.89
CA ASP A 558 -16.72 20.96 -49.73
C ASP A 558 -17.47 21.23 -48.40
N PHE A 559 -18.76 21.55 -48.46
CA PHE A 559 -19.60 21.86 -47.32
C PHE A 559 -20.81 20.93 -47.23
N SER A 560 -21.05 20.38 -46.04
CA SER A 560 -22.30 19.72 -45.65
C SER A 560 -23.04 20.56 -44.61
N VAL A 561 -24.37 20.49 -44.62
CA VAL A 561 -25.24 21.09 -43.61
C VAL A 561 -25.95 19.95 -42.90
N ALA A 562 -25.68 19.77 -41.61
CA ALA A 562 -26.25 18.70 -40.80
C ALA A 562 -27.59 19.12 -40.17
#